data_AF-A0A7S1FXQ1-F1
#
_entry.id   AF-A0A7S1FXQ1-F1
#
_cell.length_a   1.000
_cell.length_b   1.000
_cell.length_c   1.000
_cell.angle_alpha   90.00
_cell.angle_beta   90.00
_cell.angle_gamma   90.00
#
_symmetry.space_group_name_H-M   'P 1'
#
loop_
_entity.id
_entity.type
_entity.pdbx_description
1 polymer ?
#
loop_
_entity_poly.entity_id
_entity_poly.type
_entity_poly.pdbx_seq_one_letter_code
_entity_poly.pdbx_strand_id
1 'polypeptide(L)'
;MDNLLRENSSLRQLARANSRLLKQGAQKEEVNVASLSEIMKLKQQEELQSQEIAALKKRAKEAEQISLAARMASNARARLEEEILKEKREFEDQITLLREECVKASSDKEEGERICEKLKGDISTMAKEKTEVEARCEELAKELSKSSREHIRLEEKVVKLKATLQLAAATAPDGGGGTSASSASAPENQHGSSRLSAAEAQFTPQQMAIQIRNLKHKLACPVCKDREKKCILKRCNHMFCRQCVDENIK
;
A
#
# COMPACT_ATOMS: atom_id res chain seq x y z
N MET A 1 -27.28 -102.80 95.77
CA MET A 1 -27.23 -101.32 95.77
C MET A 1 -26.03 -100.76 95.01
N ASP A 2 -24.87 -101.43 94.99
CA ASP A 2 -23.64 -100.89 94.39
C ASP A 2 -23.64 -100.70 92.87
N ASN A 3 -24.42 -101.50 92.12
CA ASN A 3 -24.57 -101.30 90.67
C ASN A 3 -25.37 -100.04 90.34
N LEU A 4 -26.44 -99.76 91.08
CA LEU A 4 -27.24 -98.53 90.93
C LEU A 4 -26.42 -97.28 91.29
N LEU A 5 -25.55 -97.36 92.29
CA LEU A 5 -24.65 -96.25 92.66
C LEU A 5 -23.57 -95.99 91.59
N ARG A 6 -23.01 -97.05 91.00
CA ARG A 6 -22.06 -96.94 89.87
C ARG A 6 -22.73 -96.37 88.62
N GLU A 7 -23.94 -96.81 88.28
CA GLU A 7 -24.73 -96.26 87.18
C GLU A 7 -25.07 -94.78 87.42
N ASN A 8 -25.48 -94.41 88.64
CA ASN A 8 -25.78 -93.01 88.97
C ASN A 8 -24.53 -92.11 88.89
N SER A 9 -23.37 -92.61 89.31
CA SER A 9 -22.09 -91.90 89.15
C SER A 9 -21.71 -91.73 87.68
N SER A 10 -21.86 -92.79 86.87
CA SER A 10 -21.62 -92.76 85.42
C SER A 10 -22.55 -91.75 84.71
N LEU A 11 -23.85 -91.75 85.04
CA LEU A 11 -24.82 -90.79 84.52
C LEU A 11 -24.49 -89.35 84.89
N ARG A 12 -24.01 -89.09 86.11
CA ARG A 12 -23.55 -87.75 86.53
C ARG A 12 -22.29 -87.31 85.77
N GLN A 13 -21.36 -88.24 85.51
CA GLN A 13 -20.17 -87.94 84.71
C GLN A 13 -20.53 -87.63 83.25
N LEU A 14 -21.42 -88.43 82.65
CA LEU A 14 -21.98 -88.18 81.32
C LEU A 14 -22.72 -86.84 81.24
N ALA A 15 -23.55 -86.50 82.23
CA ALA A 15 -24.25 -85.21 82.28
C ALA A 15 -23.27 -84.02 82.36
N ARG A 16 -22.19 -84.15 83.14
CA ARG A 16 -21.12 -83.13 83.21
C ARG A 16 -20.32 -83.02 81.92
N ALA A 17 -20.09 -84.13 81.21
CA ALA A 17 -19.44 -84.14 79.90
C ALA A 17 -20.34 -83.47 78.85
N ASN A 18 -21.63 -83.81 78.81
CA ASN A 18 -22.61 -83.20 77.90
C ASN A 18 -22.76 -81.70 78.16
N SER A 19 -22.83 -81.26 79.42
CA SER A 19 -22.87 -79.83 79.76
C SER A 19 -21.62 -79.08 79.29
N ARG A 20 -20.44 -79.69 79.39
CA ARG A 20 -19.18 -79.12 78.87
C ARG A 20 -19.19 -79.05 77.34
N LEU A 21 -19.62 -80.10 76.65
CA LEU A 21 -19.73 -80.12 75.20
C LEU A 21 -20.72 -79.07 74.69
N LEU A 22 -21.86 -78.89 75.35
CA LEU A 22 -22.83 -77.83 75.00
C LEU A 22 -22.23 -76.44 75.17
N LYS A 23 -21.50 -76.17 76.26
CA LYS A 23 -20.80 -74.89 76.47
C LYS A 23 -19.72 -74.65 75.41
N GLN A 24 -18.95 -75.68 75.05
CA GLN A 24 -17.96 -75.58 73.98
C GLN A 24 -18.60 -75.37 72.61
N GLY A 25 -19.76 -75.98 72.35
CA GLY A 25 -20.56 -75.74 71.16
C GLY A 25 -21.00 -74.28 71.06
N ALA A 26 -21.61 -73.76 72.13
CA ALA A 26 -22.05 -72.36 72.20
C ALA A 26 -20.89 -71.36 72.04
N GLN A 27 -19.73 -71.59 72.67
CA GLN A 27 -18.55 -70.74 72.50
C GLN A 27 -18.01 -70.76 71.07
N LYS A 28 -17.99 -71.93 70.41
CA LYS A 28 -17.58 -72.03 69.00
C LYS A 28 -18.55 -71.29 68.09
N GLU A 29 -19.86 -71.38 68.35
CA GLU A 29 -20.87 -70.64 67.60
C GLU A 29 -20.71 -69.13 67.77
N GLU A 30 -20.47 -68.65 68.98
CA GLU A 30 -20.21 -67.22 69.25
C GLU A 30 -18.98 -66.71 68.51
N VAL A 31 -17.87 -67.47 68.54
CA VAL A 31 -16.65 -67.15 67.78
C VAL A 31 -16.91 -67.19 66.27
N ASN A 32 -17.66 -68.17 65.77
CA ASN A 32 -18.02 -68.26 64.35
C ASN A 32 -18.86 -67.06 63.92
N VAL A 33 -19.84 -66.63 64.72
CA VAL A 33 -20.66 -65.44 64.43
C VAL A 33 -19.80 -64.17 64.45
N ALA A 34 -18.91 -64.02 65.42
CA ALA A 34 -18.00 -62.87 65.50
C ALA A 34 -17.05 -62.82 64.29
N SER A 35 -16.43 -63.95 63.94
CA SER A 35 -15.52 -64.04 62.78
C SER A 35 -16.25 -63.79 61.46
N LEU A 36 -17.49 -64.29 61.29
CA LEU A 36 -18.29 -64.01 60.11
C LEU A 36 -18.64 -62.52 60.01
N SER A 37 -19.01 -61.89 61.13
CA SER A 37 -19.28 -60.45 61.18
C SER A 37 -18.04 -59.63 60.78
N GLU A 38 -16.86 -60.02 61.25
CA GLU A 38 -15.59 -59.37 60.89
C GLU A 38 -15.25 -59.58 59.41
N ILE A 39 -15.39 -60.79 58.88
CA ILE A 39 -15.21 -61.09 57.45
C ILE A 39 -16.16 -60.25 56.59
N MET A 40 -17.42 -60.09 57.00
CA MET A 40 -18.38 -59.25 56.29
C MET A 40 -17.95 -57.78 56.27
N LYS A 41 -17.47 -57.24 57.40
CA LYS A 41 -16.94 -55.87 57.48
C LYS A 41 -15.72 -55.68 56.58
N LEU A 42 -14.78 -56.63 56.61
CA LEU A 42 -13.59 -56.58 55.77
C LEU A 42 -13.93 -56.63 54.27
N LYS A 43 -14.90 -57.46 53.87
CA LYS A 43 -15.39 -57.51 52.48
C LYS A 43 -16.05 -56.20 52.06
N GLN A 44 -16.87 -55.62 52.92
CA GLN A 44 -17.48 -54.32 52.65
C GLN A 44 -16.42 -53.22 52.50
N GLN A 45 -15.38 -53.25 53.34
CA GLN A 45 -14.26 -52.31 53.25
C GLN A 45 -13.44 -52.51 51.97
N GLU A 46 -13.17 -53.75 51.57
CA GLU A 46 -12.48 -54.08 50.31
C GLU A 46 -13.27 -53.57 49.10
N GLU A 47 -14.60 -53.72 49.09
CA GLU A 47 -15.45 -53.20 48.02
C GLU A 47 -15.40 -51.67 47.94
N LEU A 48 -15.50 -50.97 49.08
CA LEU A 48 -15.39 -49.51 49.13
C LEU A 48 -14.02 -49.04 48.63
N GLN A 49 -12.93 -49.67 49.06
CA GLN A 49 -11.57 -49.35 48.60
C GLN A 49 -11.42 -49.59 47.09
N SER A 50 -11.99 -50.67 46.56
CA SER A 50 -11.99 -50.96 45.12
C SER A 50 -12.70 -49.86 44.33
N GLN A 51 -13.86 -49.40 44.81
CA GLN A 51 -14.61 -48.29 44.22
C GLN A 51 -13.82 -46.97 44.26
N GLU A 52 -13.18 -46.65 45.38
CA GLU A 52 -12.33 -45.46 45.53
C GLU A 52 -11.13 -45.49 44.58
N ILE A 53 -10.43 -46.62 44.47
CA ILE A 53 -9.31 -46.80 43.53
C ILE A 53 -9.78 -46.60 42.09
N ALA A 54 -10.95 -47.13 41.71
CA ALA A 54 -11.51 -46.93 40.39
C ALA A 54 -11.83 -45.44 40.11
N ALA A 55 -12.42 -44.75 41.09
CA ALA A 55 -12.70 -43.32 41.01
C ALA A 55 -11.42 -42.47 40.88
N LEU A 56 -10.39 -42.78 41.67
CA LEU A 56 -9.10 -42.09 41.61
C LEU A 56 -8.40 -42.32 40.27
N LYS A 57 -8.43 -43.55 39.73
CA LYS A 57 -7.89 -43.84 38.39
C LYS A 57 -8.62 -43.06 37.29
N LYS A 58 -9.94 -42.89 37.39
CA LYS A 58 -10.71 -42.07 36.45
C LYS A 58 -10.28 -40.60 36.52
N ARG A 59 -10.20 -40.03 37.74
CA ARG A 59 -9.75 -38.65 37.96
C ARG A 59 -8.31 -38.41 37.48
N ALA A 60 -7.42 -39.38 37.67
CA ALA A 60 -6.05 -39.29 37.18
C ALA A 60 -6.00 -39.19 35.64
N LYS A 61 -6.79 -40.02 34.94
CA LYS A 61 -6.89 -39.96 33.47
C LYS A 61 -7.48 -38.63 32.98
N GLU A 62 -8.51 -38.12 33.66
CA GLU A 62 -9.10 -36.81 33.34
C GLU A 62 -8.08 -35.67 33.54
N ALA A 63 -7.31 -35.71 34.63
CA ALA A 63 -6.25 -34.73 34.90
C ALA A 63 -5.13 -34.78 33.84
N GLU A 64 -4.72 -35.97 33.40
CA GLU A 64 -3.76 -36.14 32.30
C GLU A 64 -4.27 -35.54 30.98
N GLN A 65 -5.54 -35.77 30.65
CA GLN A 65 -6.16 -35.19 29.45
C GLN A 65 -6.22 -33.66 29.52
N ILE A 66 -6.61 -33.10 30.67
CA ILE A 66 -6.64 -31.65 30.88
C ILE A 66 -5.23 -31.06 30.78
N SER A 67 -4.22 -31.72 31.37
CA SER A 67 -2.82 -31.29 31.28
C SER A 67 -2.29 -31.31 29.84
N LEU A 68 -2.64 -32.34 29.06
CA LEU A 68 -2.30 -32.40 27.64
C LEU A 68 -2.99 -31.27 26.85
N ALA A 69 -4.28 -31.05 27.07
CA ALA A 69 -5.04 -29.97 26.42
C ALA A 69 -4.47 -28.59 26.77
N ALA A 70 -4.10 -28.36 28.03
CA ALA A 70 -3.46 -27.11 28.47
C ALA A 70 -2.11 -26.87 27.78
N ARG A 71 -1.29 -27.92 27.63
CA ARG A 71 -0.02 -27.83 26.87
C ARG A 71 -0.25 -27.51 25.39
N MET A 72 -1.22 -28.17 24.76
CA MET A 72 -1.57 -27.88 23.36
C MET A 72 -2.09 -26.44 23.19
N ALA A 73 -2.94 -25.97 24.10
CA ALA A 73 -3.44 -24.61 24.09
C ALA A 73 -2.32 -23.58 24.32
N SER A 74 -1.38 -23.84 25.22
CA SER A 74 -0.20 -22.99 25.44
C SER A 74 0.66 -22.89 24.19
N ASN A 75 0.93 -24.02 23.52
CA ASN A 75 1.71 -24.04 22.28
C ASN A 75 0.99 -23.32 21.13
N ALA A 76 -0.34 -23.47 21.03
CA ALA A 76 -1.14 -22.74 20.05
C ALA A 76 -1.10 -21.23 20.30
N ARG A 77 -1.21 -20.80 21.57
CA ARG A 77 -1.09 -19.38 21.94
C ARG A 77 0.28 -18.81 21.57
N ALA A 78 1.37 -19.51 21.89
CA ALA A 78 2.72 -19.05 21.56
C ALA A 78 2.92 -18.85 20.05
N ARG A 79 2.37 -19.75 19.21
CA ARG A 79 2.42 -19.60 17.75
C ARG A 79 1.62 -18.39 17.26
N LEU A 80 0.41 -18.21 17.79
CA LEU A 80 -0.42 -17.05 17.44
C LEU A 80 0.24 -15.73 17.88
N GLU A 81 0.87 -15.71 19.06
CA GLU A 81 1.63 -14.54 19.54
C GLU A 81 2.82 -14.22 18.61
N GLU A 82 3.55 -15.23 18.14
CA GLU A 82 4.63 -15.04 17.18
C GLU A 82 4.13 -14.49 15.83
N GLU A 83 3.02 -15.01 15.31
CA GLU A 83 2.38 -14.51 14.09
C GLU A 83 1.90 -13.06 14.24
N ILE A 84 1.24 -12.72 15.36
CA ILE A 84 0.81 -11.36 15.66
C ILE A 84 2.01 -10.41 15.75
N LEU A 85 3.12 -10.82 16.39
CA LEU A 85 4.34 -10.01 16.46
C LEU A 85 5.01 -9.84 15.11
N LYS A 86 4.90 -10.83 14.22
CA LYS A 86 5.41 -10.72 12.85
C LYS A 86 4.57 -9.73 12.04
N GLU A 87 3.24 -9.88 12.04
CA GLU A 87 2.34 -8.96 11.34
C GLU A 87 2.48 -7.52 11.87
N LYS A 88 2.60 -7.35 13.19
CA LYS A 88 2.84 -6.04 13.80
C LYS A 88 4.12 -5.39 13.25
N ARG A 89 5.22 -6.13 13.15
CA ARG A 89 6.47 -5.62 12.58
C ARG A 89 6.30 -5.26 11.10
N GLU A 90 5.63 -6.10 10.32
CA GLU A 90 5.36 -5.82 8.90
C GLU A 90 4.53 -4.54 8.72
N PHE A 91 3.54 -4.29 9.60
CA PHE A 91 2.78 -3.04 9.57
C PHE A 91 3.61 -1.83 10.05
N GLU A 92 4.47 -1.99 11.05
CA GLU A 92 5.39 -0.93 11.48
C GLU A 92 6.35 -0.54 10.35
N ASP A 93 6.91 -1.51 9.63
CA ASP A 93 7.77 -1.29 8.46
C ASP A 93 7.01 -0.61 7.31
N GLN A 94 5.75 -0.98 7.07
CA GLN A 94 4.93 -0.28 6.06
C GLN A 94 4.63 1.17 6.46
N ILE A 95 4.39 1.42 7.75
CA ILE A 95 4.14 2.78 8.26
C ILE A 95 5.39 3.64 8.14
N THR A 96 6.58 3.10 8.42
CA THR A 96 7.84 3.84 8.26
C THR A 96 8.09 4.18 6.79
N LEU A 97 7.96 3.21 5.88
CA LEU A 97 8.10 3.45 4.44
C LEU A 97 7.13 4.51 3.92
N LEU A 98 5.84 4.43 4.27
CA LEU A 98 4.86 5.42 3.85
C LEU A 98 5.16 6.81 4.42
N ARG A 99 5.69 6.91 5.64
CA ARG A 99 6.11 8.20 6.21
C ARG A 99 7.30 8.79 5.46
N GLU A 100 8.29 7.97 5.11
CA GLU A 100 9.44 8.41 4.30
C GLU A 100 8.99 8.90 2.93
N GLU A 101 8.08 8.17 2.27
CA GLU A 101 7.48 8.58 0.99
C GLU A 101 6.70 9.90 1.12
N CYS A 102 5.92 10.09 2.18
CA CYS A 102 5.22 11.35 2.43
C CYS A 102 6.18 12.52 2.64
N VAL A 103 7.27 12.32 3.39
CA VAL A 103 8.29 13.36 3.62
C VAL A 103 8.97 13.72 2.30
N LYS A 104 9.34 12.72 1.48
CA LYS A 104 9.94 12.95 0.18
C LYS A 104 8.99 13.71 -0.76
N ALA A 105 7.74 13.27 -0.86
CA ALA A 105 6.74 13.93 -1.69
C ALA A 105 6.46 15.38 -1.23
N SER A 106 6.50 15.65 0.07
CA SER A 106 6.40 17.00 0.61
C SER A 106 7.59 17.87 0.21
N SER A 107 8.82 17.33 0.29
CA SER A 107 10.03 18.03 -0.14
C SER A 107 9.99 18.33 -1.65
N ASP A 108 9.62 17.36 -2.47
CA ASP A 108 9.52 17.51 -3.92
C ASP A 108 8.45 18.57 -4.28
N LYS A 109 7.33 18.59 -3.55
CA LYS A 109 6.28 19.61 -3.69
C LYS A 109 6.81 21.00 -3.37
N GLU A 110 7.50 21.18 -2.24
CA GLU A 110 8.08 22.46 -1.84
C GLU A 110 9.11 22.97 -2.86
N GLU A 111 9.95 22.07 -3.40
CA GLU A 111 10.90 22.43 -4.45
C GLU A 111 10.18 22.88 -5.73
N GLY A 112 9.14 22.14 -6.14
CA GLY A 112 8.29 22.52 -7.28
C GLY A 112 7.62 23.88 -7.09
N GLU A 113 7.10 24.18 -5.90
CA GLU A 113 6.51 25.48 -5.55
C GLU A 113 7.54 26.61 -5.66
N ARG A 114 8.76 26.43 -5.12
CA ARG A 114 9.85 27.41 -5.24
C ARG A 114 10.23 27.68 -6.70
N ILE A 115 10.33 26.65 -7.54
CA ILE A 115 10.62 26.81 -8.97
C ILE A 115 9.50 27.59 -9.66
N CYS A 116 8.25 27.29 -9.35
CA CYS A 116 7.10 27.99 -9.92
C CYS A 116 7.07 29.47 -9.52
N GLU A 117 7.39 29.80 -8.27
CA GLU A 117 7.52 31.18 -7.81
C GLU A 117 8.63 31.94 -8.55
N LYS A 118 9.80 31.30 -8.72
CA LYS A 118 10.91 31.89 -9.47
C LYS A 118 10.50 32.17 -10.92
N LEU A 119 9.93 31.19 -11.62
CA LEU A 119 9.49 31.36 -13.01
C LEU A 119 8.40 32.43 -13.15
N LYS A 120 7.48 32.55 -12.19
CA LYS A 120 6.51 33.66 -12.16
C LYS A 120 7.20 35.02 -12.04
N GLY A 121 8.24 35.12 -11.22
CA GLY A 121 9.08 36.31 -11.11
C GLY A 121 9.79 36.67 -12.42
N ASP A 122 10.40 35.67 -13.07
CA ASP A 122 11.09 35.83 -14.35
C ASP A 122 10.11 36.28 -15.46
N ILE A 123 8.93 35.65 -15.55
CA ILE A 123 7.87 36.03 -16.49
C ILE A 123 7.41 37.49 -16.24
N SER A 124 7.23 37.88 -14.97
CA SER A 124 6.83 39.25 -14.64
C SER A 124 7.91 40.27 -15.06
N THR A 125 9.18 39.92 -14.89
CA THR A 125 10.31 40.76 -15.31
C THR A 125 10.37 40.89 -16.82
N MET A 126 10.32 39.78 -17.55
CA MET A 126 10.27 39.78 -19.02
C MET A 126 9.05 40.53 -19.57
N ALA A 127 7.90 40.46 -18.91
CA ALA A 127 6.72 41.21 -19.31
C ALA A 127 6.95 42.72 -19.21
N LYS A 128 7.63 43.20 -18.16
CA LYS A 128 8.02 44.61 -18.02
C LYS A 128 9.03 45.02 -19.09
N GLU A 129 10.08 44.23 -19.29
CA GLU A 129 11.10 44.47 -20.33
C GLU A 129 10.46 44.56 -21.72
N LYS A 130 9.53 43.65 -22.03
CA LYS A 130 8.75 43.70 -23.28
C LYS A 130 8.01 45.03 -23.43
N THR A 131 7.28 45.46 -22.41
CA THR A 131 6.55 46.75 -22.47
C THR A 131 7.48 47.95 -22.62
N GLU A 132 8.66 47.92 -22.00
CA GLU A 132 9.67 48.98 -22.14
C GLU A 132 10.26 49.01 -23.55
N VAL A 133 10.55 47.85 -24.15
CA VAL A 133 11.04 47.74 -25.53
C VAL A 133 9.97 48.18 -26.53
N GLU A 134 8.71 47.79 -26.33
CA GLU A 134 7.59 48.24 -27.15
C GLU A 134 7.46 49.77 -27.11
N ALA A 135 7.52 50.38 -25.93
CA ALA A 135 7.51 51.84 -25.78
C ALA A 135 8.68 52.52 -26.51
N ARG A 136 9.90 52.00 -26.39
CA ARG A 136 11.08 52.53 -27.12
C ARG A 136 10.94 52.39 -28.63
N CYS A 137 10.42 51.27 -29.12
CA CYS A 137 10.16 51.07 -30.55
C CYS A 137 9.12 52.08 -31.06
N GLU A 138 8.07 52.37 -30.30
CA GLU A 138 7.10 53.40 -30.64
C GLU A 138 7.71 54.81 -30.67
N GLU A 139 8.59 55.14 -29.72
CA GLU A 139 9.32 56.42 -29.70
C GLU A 139 10.21 56.58 -30.93
N LEU A 140 11.04 55.57 -31.24
CA LEU A 140 11.90 55.56 -32.42
C LEU A 140 11.09 55.64 -33.72
N ALA A 141 9.94 54.97 -33.81
CA ALA A 141 9.05 55.08 -34.96
C ALA A 141 8.50 56.51 -35.11
N LYS A 142 8.14 57.17 -34.00
CA LYS A 142 7.72 58.58 -34.01
C LYS A 142 8.85 59.50 -34.45
N GLU A 143 10.08 59.29 -33.96
CA GLU A 143 11.27 60.05 -34.37
C GLU A 143 11.60 59.87 -35.85
N LEU A 144 11.58 58.63 -36.35
CA LEU A 144 11.80 58.32 -37.76
C LEU A 144 10.75 59.03 -38.64
N SER A 145 9.47 59.04 -38.22
CA SER A 145 8.42 59.76 -38.94
C SER A 145 8.62 61.29 -38.97
N LYS A 146 9.23 61.86 -37.92
CA LYS A 146 9.55 63.30 -37.86
C LYS A 146 10.73 63.59 -38.79
N SER A 147 11.81 62.83 -38.68
CA SER A 147 13.00 62.96 -39.53
C SER A 147 12.67 62.77 -41.00
N SER A 148 11.85 61.78 -41.36
CA SER A 148 11.40 61.56 -42.74
C SER A 148 10.61 62.76 -43.30
N ARG A 149 9.70 63.36 -42.51
CA ARG A 149 8.99 64.58 -42.89
C ARG A 149 9.94 65.77 -43.10
N GLU A 150 10.94 65.90 -42.25
CA GLU A 150 11.98 66.93 -42.40
C GLU A 150 12.84 66.70 -43.64
N HIS A 151 13.22 65.44 -43.92
CA HIS A 151 13.96 65.06 -45.12
C HIS A 151 13.19 65.43 -46.39
N ILE A 152 11.92 65.04 -46.49
CA ILE A 152 11.04 65.40 -47.62
C ILE A 152 10.98 66.92 -47.78
N ARG A 153 10.82 67.67 -46.68
CA ARG A 153 10.79 69.14 -46.69
C ARG A 153 12.11 69.75 -47.16
N LEU A 154 13.26 69.15 -46.82
CA LEU A 154 14.57 69.59 -47.27
C LEU A 154 14.81 69.24 -48.75
N GLU A 155 14.42 68.05 -49.19
CA GLU A 155 14.48 67.65 -50.61
C GLU A 155 13.66 68.59 -51.48
N GLU A 156 12.44 68.94 -51.08
CA GLU A 156 11.61 69.93 -51.78
C GLU A 156 12.32 71.29 -51.89
N LYS A 157 13.01 71.75 -50.83
CA LYS A 157 13.80 72.98 -50.87
C LYS A 157 15.00 72.86 -51.82
N VAL A 158 15.69 71.73 -51.83
CA VAL A 158 16.82 71.48 -52.74
C VAL A 158 16.34 71.48 -54.19
N VAL A 159 15.22 70.84 -54.49
CA VAL A 159 14.60 70.85 -55.84
C VAL A 159 14.27 72.28 -56.26
N LYS A 160 13.63 73.07 -55.38
CA LYS A 160 13.35 74.49 -55.63
C LYS A 160 14.62 75.30 -55.90
N LEU A 161 15.65 75.12 -55.08
CA LEU A 161 16.94 75.81 -55.23
C LEU A 161 17.64 75.43 -56.54
N LYS A 162 17.63 74.14 -56.91
CA LYS A 162 18.15 73.66 -58.20
C LYS A 162 17.39 74.27 -59.38
N ALA A 163 16.07 74.36 -59.30
CA ALA A 163 15.26 74.99 -60.34
C ALA A 163 15.58 76.50 -60.48
N THR A 164 15.75 77.23 -59.37
CA THR A 164 16.21 78.63 -59.42
C THR A 164 17.62 78.77 -59.98
N LEU A 165 18.54 77.85 -59.67
CA LEU A 165 19.89 77.85 -60.24
C LEU A 165 19.88 77.53 -61.73
N GLN A 166 19.03 76.62 -62.20
CA GLN A 166 18.88 76.32 -63.63
C GLN A 166 18.29 77.51 -64.39
N LEU A 167 17.32 78.23 -63.80
CA LEU A 167 16.80 79.49 -64.35
C LEU A 167 17.88 80.58 -64.40
N ALA A 168 18.75 80.66 -63.39
CA ALA A 168 19.89 81.57 -63.39
C ALA A 168 21.00 81.15 -64.37
N ALA A 169 21.22 79.85 -64.57
CA ALA A 169 22.17 79.31 -65.55
C ALA A 169 21.66 79.50 -66.99
N ALA A 170 20.35 79.48 -67.22
CA ALA A 170 19.74 79.80 -68.52
C ALA A 170 19.90 81.28 -68.94
N THR A 171 20.40 82.15 -68.05
CA THR A 171 20.78 83.55 -68.36
C THR A 171 22.29 83.78 -68.55
N ALA A 172 23.12 82.72 -68.59
CA ALA A 172 24.53 82.80 -68.97
C ALA A 172 24.78 82.00 -70.26
N PRO A 173 25.54 82.52 -71.25
CA PRO A 173 25.72 81.85 -72.53
C PRO A 173 26.68 80.67 -72.42
N ASP A 174 26.19 79.57 -72.97
CA ASP A 174 26.79 78.41 -73.64
C ASP A 174 28.26 78.05 -73.37
N GLY A 175 28.48 76.77 -73.01
CA GLY A 175 29.81 76.23 -72.72
C GLY A 175 29.84 74.73 -72.50
N GLY A 176 29.40 73.96 -73.49
CA GLY A 176 29.99 72.69 -73.98
C GLY A 176 30.44 71.57 -73.02
N GLY A 177 30.00 70.34 -73.36
CA GLY A 177 30.96 69.26 -73.62
C GLY A 177 30.86 67.97 -72.80
N GLY A 178 30.69 66.85 -73.51
CA GLY A 178 31.33 65.56 -73.22
C GLY A 178 30.46 64.53 -72.48
N THR A 179 29.87 63.52 -73.13
CA THR A 179 30.42 62.21 -73.60
C THR A 179 30.69 61.16 -72.52
N SER A 180 30.27 59.92 -72.87
CA SER A 180 30.75 58.58 -72.42
C SER A 180 30.01 57.99 -71.22
N ALA A 181 29.15 56.97 -71.35
CA ALA A 181 29.36 55.56 -71.74
C ALA A 181 29.69 54.64 -70.54
N SER A 182 29.12 53.42 -70.60
CA SER A 182 29.58 52.20 -69.90
C SER A 182 29.21 52.08 -68.42
N SER A 183 28.87 50.94 -67.81
CA SER A 183 28.75 49.53 -68.22
C SER A 183 28.06 48.76 -67.09
N ALA A 184 27.58 47.56 -67.44
CA ALA A 184 27.00 46.52 -66.59
C ALA A 184 27.78 46.11 -65.33
N SER A 185 27.07 45.49 -64.37
CA SER A 185 27.40 44.25 -63.61
C SER A 185 26.36 44.11 -62.47
N ALA A 186 25.40 43.20 -62.54
CA ALA A 186 25.47 41.78 -62.15
C ALA A 186 25.55 41.54 -60.61
N PRO A 187 24.88 40.50 -60.09
CA PRO A 187 24.43 40.36 -58.71
C PRO A 187 25.33 39.42 -57.89
N GLU A 188 25.44 39.56 -56.56
CA GLU A 188 25.90 38.45 -55.70
C GLU A 188 25.85 38.68 -54.18
N ASN A 189 25.92 37.54 -53.47
CA ASN A 189 25.98 37.26 -52.03
C ASN A 189 24.65 37.31 -51.25
N GLN A 190 23.94 36.19 -51.06
CA GLN A 190 24.33 34.92 -50.39
C GLN A 190 25.05 35.10 -49.04
N HIS A 191 24.24 35.07 -47.97
CA HIS A 191 24.42 34.24 -46.77
C HIS A 191 23.00 34.12 -46.17
N GLY A 192 22.39 32.95 -46.03
CA GLY A 192 22.95 31.74 -45.43
C GLY A 192 22.61 31.79 -43.95
N SER A 193 21.55 31.08 -43.53
CA SER A 193 21.60 30.16 -42.40
C SER A 193 20.19 29.82 -41.87
N SER A 194 19.92 28.51 -41.85
CA SER A 194 19.06 27.82 -40.90
C SER A 194 17.54 28.02 -41.00
N ARG A 195 16.94 27.43 -42.05
CA ARG A 195 15.70 26.67 -41.87
C ARG A 195 16.07 25.23 -41.52
N LEU A 196 16.50 25.03 -40.28
CA LEU A 196 16.51 23.71 -39.67
C LEU A 196 15.59 23.73 -38.46
N SER A 197 14.71 22.75 -38.46
CA SER A 197 14.12 22.14 -37.27
C SER A 197 13.07 22.96 -36.53
N ALA A 198 11.88 23.01 -37.12
CA ALA A 198 10.65 22.91 -36.34
C ALA A 198 9.79 21.80 -36.94
N ALA A 199 10.33 20.58 -36.95
CA ALA A 199 9.49 19.39 -36.80
C ALA A 199 8.98 19.35 -35.36
N GLU A 200 8.29 20.40 -34.93
CA GLU A 200 7.35 20.30 -33.83
C GLU A 200 6.26 19.40 -34.39
N ALA A 201 6.34 18.13 -34.04
CA ALA A 201 5.23 17.20 -34.13
C ALA A 201 4.10 17.79 -33.27
N GLN A 202 3.37 18.73 -33.85
CA GLN A 202 2.13 19.25 -33.31
C GLN A 202 1.17 18.07 -33.34
N PHE A 203 1.18 17.31 -32.25
CA PHE A 203 0.16 16.32 -31.93
C PHE A 203 -1.17 17.06 -32.02
N THR A 204 -1.92 16.81 -33.08
CA THR A 204 -3.19 17.50 -33.25
C THR A 204 -4.07 17.11 -32.06
N PRO A 205 -4.91 18.00 -31.53
CA PRO A 205 -5.85 17.68 -30.45
C PRO A 205 -6.68 16.41 -30.75
N GLN A 206 -6.90 16.14 -32.03
CA GLN A 206 -7.56 14.95 -32.54
C GLN A 206 -6.71 13.67 -32.39
N GLN A 207 -5.40 13.72 -32.64
CA GLN A 207 -4.47 12.61 -32.37
C GLN A 207 -4.39 12.32 -30.86
N MET A 208 -4.38 13.35 -30.01
CA MET A 208 -4.40 13.19 -28.56
C MET A 208 -5.70 12.54 -28.08
N ALA A 209 -6.86 12.98 -28.59
CA ALA A 209 -8.15 12.37 -28.25
C ALA A 209 -8.23 10.89 -28.65
N ILE A 210 -7.64 10.51 -29.79
CA ILE A 210 -7.54 9.10 -30.22
C ILE A 210 -6.64 8.31 -29.27
N GLN A 211 -5.48 8.85 -28.87
CA GLN A 211 -4.59 8.19 -27.93
C GLN A 211 -5.23 8.02 -26.55
N ILE A 212 -5.91 9.03 -26.03
CA ILE A 212 -6.64 8.95 -24.75
C ILE A 212 -7.71 7.86 -24.82
N ARG A 213 -8.47 7.77 -25.93
CA ARG A 213 -9.49 6.71 -26.11
C ARG A 213 -8.86 5.32 -26.14
N ASN A 214 -7.75 5.16 -26.85
CA ASN A 214 -7.03 3.88 -26.92
C ASN A 214 -6.45 3.47 -25.57
N LEU A 215 -5.87 4.40 -24.82
CA LEU A 215 -5.35 4.15 -23.47
C LEU A 215 -6.49 3.81 -22.50
N LYS A 216 -7.60 4.54 -22.55
CA LYS A 216 -8.78 4.25 -21.73
C LYS A 216 -9.32 2.84 -22.00
N HIS A 217 -9.37 2.41 -23.26
CA HIS A 217 -9.80 1.05 -23.60
C HIS A 217 -8.81 -0.03 -23.12
N LYS A 218 -7.50 0.26 -23.16
CA LYS A 218 -6.47 -0.65 -22.64
C LYS A 218 -6.49 -0.77 -21.11
N LEU A 219 -6.88 0.31 -20.40
CA LEU A 219 -6.96 0.34 -18.94
C LEU A 219 -8.30 -0.16 -18.40
N ALA A 220 -9.37 -0.13 -19.20
CA ALA A 220 -10.68 -0.61 -18.83
C ALA A 220 -10.73 -2.15 -18.76
N CYS A 221 -11.53 -2.66 -17.82
CA CYS A 221 -11.79 -4.09 -17.64
C CYS A 221 -12.41 -4.67 -18.91
N PRO A 222 -11.91 -5.81 -19.44
CA PRO A 222 -12.46 -6.40 -20.66
C PRO A 222 -13.89 -6.93 -20.51
N VAL A 223 -14.34 -7.18 -19.27
CA VAL A 223 -15.68 -7.70 -18.97
C VAL A 223 -16.71 -6.58 -18.97
N CYS A 224 -16.52 -5.56 -18.12
CA CYS A 224 -17.53 -4.51 -17.94
C CYS A 224 -17.26 -3.23 -18.75
N LYS A 225 -16.07 -3.05 -19.33
CA LYS A 225 -15.62 -1.89 -20.14
C LYS A 225 -15.66 -0.51 -19.46
N ASP A 226 -16.23 -0.41 -18.27
CA ASP A 226 -16.43 0.87 -17.58
C ASP A 226 -15.46 1.14 -16.42
N ARG A 227 -14.86 0.09 -15.86
CA ARG A 227 -14.00 0.18 -14.66
C ARG A 227 -12.55 -0.12 -14.98
N GLU A 228 -11.63 0.51 -14.27
CA GLU A 228 -10.19 0.27 -14.42
C GLU A 228 -9.75 -1.12 -13.95
N LYS A 229 -8.73 -1.67 -14.61
CA LYS A 229 -8.03 -2.89 -14.24
C LYS A 229 -7.21 -2.68 -12.96
N LYS A 230 -7.69 -3.21 -11.83
CA LYS A 230 -7.03 -3.07 -10.51
C LYS A 230 -6.59 -4.40 -9.89
N CYS A 231 -7.01 -5.53 -10.44
CA CYS A 231 -6.72 -6.85 -9.88
C CYS A 231 -6.05 -7.74 -10.94
N ILE A 232 -4.97 -8.42 -10.54
CA ILE A 232 -4.27 -9.43 -11.36
C ILE A 232 -4.65 -10.82 -10.84
N LEU A 233 -5.19 -11.68 -11.72
CA LEU A 233 -5.39 -13.09 -11.38
C LEU A 233 -4.06 -13.82 -11.38
N LYS A 234 -3.60 -14.28 -10.21
CA LYS A 234 -2.30 -14.94 -10.04
C LYS A 234 -2.10 -16.20 -10.90
N ARG A 235 -3.18 -16.85 -11.35
CA ARG A 235 -3.11 -18.09 -12.14
C ARG A 235 -2.82 -17.87 -13.63
N CYS A 236 -3.28 -16.75 -14.20
CA CYS A 236 -3.21 -16.52 -15.65
C CYS A 236 -2.73 -15.11 -16.04
N ASN A 237 -2.31 -14.28 -15.07
CA ASN A 237 -1.80 -12.92 -15.25
C ASN A 237 -2.71 -11.96 -16.04
N HIS A 238 -3.96 -12.32 -16.25
CA HIS A 238 -4.95 -11.43 -16.84
C HIS A 238 -5.44 -10.40 -15.80
N MET A 239 -5.66 -9.17 -16.27
CA MET A 239 -6.10 -8.05 -15.44
C MET A 239 -7.59 -7.75 -15.63
N PHE A 240 -8.30 -7.64 -14.53
CA PHE A 240 -9.73 -7.32 -14.47
C PHE A 240 -10.02 -6.26 -13.39
N CYS A 241 -11.24 -5.75 -13.35
CA CYS A 241 -11.69 -4.98 -12.19
C CYS A 241 -12.06 -5.94 -11.04
N ARG A 242 -11.87 -5.49 -9.80
CA ARG A 242 -12.08 -6.28 -8.58
C ARG A 242 -13.50 -6.89 -8.53
N GLN A 243 -14.50 -6.10 -8.87
CA GLN A 243 -15.90 -6.53 -8.83
C GLN A 243 -16.21 -7.69 -9.80
N CYS A 244 -15.67 -7.66 -11.02
CA CYS A 244 -15.87 -8.78 -11.96
C CYS A 244 -15.13 -10.06 -11.52
N VAL A 245 -14.03 -9.94 -10.78
CA VAL A 245 -13.29 -11.08 -10.22
C VAL A 245 -14.11 -11.71 -9.08
N ASP A 246 -14.57 -10.87 -8.15
CA ASP A 246 -15.31 -11.31 -6.96
C ASP A 246 -16.67 -11.97 -7.33
N GLU A 247 -17.31 -11.51 -8.40
CA GLU A 247 -18.58 -12.06 -8.89
C GLU A 247 -18.43 -13.40 -9.64
N ASN A 248 -17.34 -13.58 -10.40
CA ASN A 248 -17.20 -14.71 -11.34
C ASN A 248 -16.24 -15.82 -10.89
N ILE A 249 -15.38 -15.58 -9.89
CA ILE A 249 -14.33 -16.52 -9.44
C ILE A 249 -14.56 -16.95 -7.98
N LYS A 250 -15.81 -17.30 -7.65
CA LYS A 250 -16.12 -18.00 -6.38
C LYS A 250 -15.60 -19.43 -6.39
#